data_AF-A0A9J6G0A7-F1
#
_entry.id   AF-A0A9J6G0A7-F1
#
_cell.length_a   1.000
_cell.length_b   1.000
_cell.length_c   1.000
_cell.angle_alpha   90.00
_cell.angle_beta   90.00
_cell.angle_gamma   90.00
#
_symmetry.space_group_name_H-M   'P 1'
#
loop_
_entity.id
_entity.type
_entity.pdbx_description
1 polymer ?
#
loop_
_entity_poly.entity_id
_entity_poly.type
_entity_poly.pdbx_seq_one_letter_code
_entity_poly.pdbx_strand_id
1 'polypeptide(L)'
;MDYAEETTEKRRTLEIEKEETEELKQKYKAVQEKEKVVQEALASLKANFYCDLCDKQYSKHQEFDNHINSYDHAHKQRLKETKQREFHRNVLSKVKREDRGREKEQRRLQHLAELRAHVAVMR
;
A
#
# COMPACT_ATOMS: atom_id res chain seq x y z
N MET A 1 -50.23 -48.18 -9.19
CA MET A 1 -50.79 -46.82 -9.33
C MET A 1 -49.71 -45.84 -8.86
N ASP A 2 -48.45 -46.01 -9.30
CA ASP A 2 -47.29 -45.50 -8.52
C ASP A 2 -46.22 -44.80 -9.39
N TYR A 3 -46.47 -44.63 -10.70
CA TYR A 3 -45.50 -44.00 -11.61
C TYR A 3 -45.39 -42.47 -11.43
N ALA A 4 -46.44 -41.83 -10.91
CA ALA A 4 -46.48 -40.39 -10.72
C ALA A 4 -45.56 -39.93 -9.56
N GLU A 5 -45.49 -40.69 -8.46
CA GLU A 5 -44.68 -40.33 -7.28
C GLU A 5 -43.18 -40.40 -7.60
N GLU A 6 -42.73 -41.45 -8.31
CA GLU A 6 -41.32 -41.69 -8.64
C GLU A 6 -40.69 -40.57 -9.52
N THR A 7 -41.51 -39.89 -10.34
CA THR A 7 -41.06 -38.77 -11.18
C THR A 7 -40.85 -37.48 -10.40
N THR A 8 -41.57 -37.30 -9.28
CA THR A 8 -41.42 -36.13 -8.41
C THR A 8 -40.23 -36.27 -7.46
N GLU A 9 -39.85 -37.49 -7.07
CA GLU A 9 -38.68 -37.75 -6.24
C GLU A 9 -37.34 -37.47 -6.96
N LYS A 10 -37.31 -37.59 -8.30
CA LYS A 10 -36.12 -37.32 -9.12
C LYS A 10 -36.00 -35.83 -9.51
N ARG A 11 -36.86 -34.95 -8.99
CA ARG A 11 -36.79 -33.51 -9.22
C ARG A 11 -35.49 -32.97 -8.63
N ARG A 12 -34.64 -32.40 -9.50
CA ARG A 12 -33.41 -31.71 -9.08
C ARG A 12 -33.78 -30.58 -8.12
N THR A 13 -33.30 -30.65 -6.88
CA THR A 13 -33.52 -29.63 -5.85
C THR A 13 -32.84 -28.32 -6.24
N LEU A 14 -33.57 -27.22 -6.07
CA LEU A 14 -33.05 -25.87 -6.32
C LEU A 14 -32.12 -25.45 -5.18
N GLU A 15 -31.16 -24.56 -5.43
CA GLU A 15 -30.19 -24.13 -4.39
C GLU A 15 -30.87 -23.51 -3.16
N ILE A 16 -32.06 -22.94 -3.33
CA ILE A 16 -32.90 -22.34 -2.27
C ILE A 16 -33.50 -23.43 -1.35
N GLU A 17 -33.63 -24.67 -1.82
CA GLU A 17 -34.21 -25.80 -1.10
C GLU A 17 -33.15 -26.67 -0.39
N LYS A 18 -31.85 -26.40 -0.61
CA LYS A 18 -30.76 -27.13 0.07
C LYS A 18 -30.60 -26.61 1.50
N GLU A 19 -30.59 -27.51 2.47
CA GLU A 19 -30.34 -27.16 3.87
C GLU A 19 -28.97 -26.49 4.04
N GLU A 20 -28.94 -25.36 4.77
CA GLU A 20 -27.71 -24.66 5.14
C GLU A 20 -26.90 -25.48 6.15
N THR A 21 -26.17 -26.48 5.67
CA THR A 21 -25.22 -27.21 6.50
C THR A 21 -23.94 -26.38 6.70
N GLU A 22 -23.30 -26.52 7.86
CA GLU A 22 -22.02 -25.83 8.14
C GLU A 22 -20.94 -26.19 7.10
N GLU A 23 -20.99 -27.40 6.56
CA GLU A 23 -20.14 -27.85 5.47
C GLU A 23 -20.37 -27.07 4.16
N LEU A 24 -21.64 -26.72 3.84
CA LEU A 24 -21.97 -25.93 2.66
C LEU A 24 -21.47 -24.48 2.82
N LYS A 25 -21.61 -23.90 4.02
CA LYS A 25 -21.05 -22.58 4.35
C LYS A 25 -19.51 -22.56 4.23
N GLN A 26 -18.84 -23.60 4.70
CA GLN A 26 -17.39 -23.76 4.53
C GLN A 26 -16.99 -23.90 3.07
N LYS A 27 -17.76 -24.64 2.25
CA LYS A 27 -17.53 -24.76 0.80
C LYS A 27 -17.67 -23.41 0.09
N TYR A 28 -18.71 -22.63 0.36
CA TYR A 28 -18.86 -21.30 -0.24
C TYR A 28 -17.72 -20.34 0.16
N LYS A 29 -17.31 -20.36 1.44
CA LYS A 29 -16.15 -19.58 1.91
C LYS A 29 -14.86 -19.99 1.19
N ALA A 30 -14.61 -21.29 1.04
CA ALA A 30 -13.44 -21.80 0.33
C ALA A 30 -13.45 -21.43 -1.16
N VAL A 31 -14.62 -21.40 -1.82
CA VAL A 31 -14.75 -20.94 -3.21
C VAL A 31 -14.46 -19.44 -3.31
N GLN A 32 -15.03 -18.62 -2.44
CA GLN A 32 -14.75 -17.18 -2.39
C GLN A 32 -13.28 -16.88 -2.14
N GLU A 33 -12.63 -17.63 -1.25
CA GLU A 33 -11.22 -17.47 -0.95
C GLU A 33 -10.34 -17.84 -2.15
N LYS A 34 -10.66 -18.93 -2.86
CA LYS A 34 -10.00 -19.29 -4.12
C LYS A 34 -10.18 -18.23 -5.20
N GLU A 35 -11.38 -17.69 -5.37
CA GLU A 35 -11.66 -16.61 -6.33
C GLU A 35 -10.87 -15.34 -5.99
N LYS A 36 -10.78 -14.98 -4.70
CA LYS A 36 -9.96 -13.85 -4.25
C LYS A 36 -8.49 -14.03 -4.58
N VAL A 37 -7.92 -15.22 -4.31
CA VAL A 37 -6.52 -15.54 -4.63
C VAL A 37 -6.27 -15.42 -6.14
N VAL A 38 -7.19 -15.93 -6.97
CA VAL A 38 -7.09 -15.81 -8.43
C VAL A 38 -7.20 -14.35 -8.88
N GLN A 39 -8.10 -13.56 -8.31
CA GLN A 39 -8.24 -12.14 -8.61
C GLN A 39 -6.99 -11.35 -8.21
N GLU A 40 -6.41 -11.63 -7.05
CA GLU A 40 -5.18 -11.00 -6.56
C GLU A 40 -3.98 -11.34 -7.46
N ALA A 41 -3.85 -12.60 -7.89
CA ALA A 41 -2.83 -13.02 -8.84
C ALA A 41 -2.98 -12.32 -10.20
N LEU A 42 -4.22 -12.19 -10.71
CA LEU A 42 -4.51 -11.45 -11.95
C LEU A 42 -4.24 -9.94 -11.79
N ALA A 43 -4.53 -9.36 -10.62
CA ALA A 43 -4.24 -7.97 -10.33
C ALA A 43 -2.72 -7.72 -10.29
N SER A 44 -1.95 -8.62 -9.66
CA SER A 44 -0.49 -8.55 -9.65
C SER A 44 0.10 -8.64 -11.06
N LEU A 45 -0.46 -9.48 -11.94
CA LEU A 45 -0.02 -9.58 -13.33
C LEU A 45 -0.36 -8.32 -14.15
N LYS A 46 -1.51 -7.70 -13.91
CA LYS A 46 -1.93 -6.44 -14.58
C LYS A 46 -1.17 -5.22 -14.07
N ALA A 47 -0.69 -5.23 -12.83
CA ALA A 47 0.15 -4.17 -12.28
C ALA A 47 1.49 -4.06 -13.01
N ASN A 48 2.01 -5.16 -13.56
CA ASN A 48 3.29 -5.17 -14.28
C ASN A 48 3.28 -4.31 -15.55
N PHE A 49 2.11 -4.00 -16.14
CA PHE A 49 1.99 -3.16 -17.33
C PHE A 49 1.43 -1.76 -17.01
N TYR A 50 1.55 -1.32 -15.76
CA TYR A 50 1.10 0.00 -15.32
C TYR A 50 2.30 0.90 -15.03
N CYS A 51 2.23 2.15 -15.49
CA CYS A 51 3.24 3.16 -15.22
C CYS A 51 2.70 4.21 -14.24
N ASP A 52 3.13 4.15 -12.97
CA ASP A 52 2.77 5.12 -11.92
C ASP A 52 3.21 6.55 -12.20
N LEU A 53 4.25 6.73 -13.02
CA LEU A 53 4.73 8.07 -13.36
C LEU A 53 3.80 8.75 -14.35
N CYS A 54 3.21 8.01 -15.27
CA CYS A 54 2.42 8.53 -16.38
C CYS A 54 0.92 8.26 -16.24
N ASP A 55 0.51 7.48 -15.25
CA ASP A 55 -0.85 6.98 -15.02
C ASP A 55 -1.43 6.30 -16.26
N LYS A 56 -0.63 5.42 -16.89
CA LYS A 56 -0.99 4.69 -18.10
C LYS A 56 -0.92 3.18 -17.87
N GLN A 57 -1.98 2.49 -18.23
CA GLN A 57 -2.03 1.03 -18.28
C GLN A 57 -1.87 0.54 -19.71
N TYR A 58 -1.01 -0.46 -19.89
CA TYR A 58 -0.73 -1.10 -21.16
C TYR A 58 -1.24 -2.55 -21.15
N SER A 59 -1.68 -3.04 -22.31
CA SER A 59 -2.19 -4.41 -22.44
C SER A 59 -1.10 -5.40 -22.89
N LYS A 60 -0.03 -4.89 -23.51
CA LYS A 60 1.08 -5.67 -24.05
C LYS A 60 2.39 -5.24 -23.43
N HIS A 61 3.27 -6.22 -23.19
CA HIS A 61 4.63 -5.97 -22.69
C HIS A 61 5.44 -5.07 -23.61
N GLN A 62 5.40 -5.28 -24.92
CA GLN A 62 6.17 -4.47 -25.88
C GLN A 62 5.77 -2.98 -25.86
N GLU A 63 4.49 -2.67 -25.70
CA GLU A 63 4.01 -1.29 -25.63
C GLU A 63 4.46 -0.61 -24.34
N PHE A 64 4.47 -1.37 -23.23
CA PHE A 64 5.00 -0.92 -21.95
C PHE A 64 6.51 -0.65 -22.03
N ASP A 65 7.29 -1.57 -22.60
CA ASP A 65 8.74 -1.38 -22.76
C ASP A 65 9.06 -0.18 -23.65
N ASN A 66 8.32 -0.01 -24.74
CA ASN A 66 8.45 1.17 -25.59
C ASN A 66 8.10 2.46 -24.83
N HIS A 67 7.12 2.41 -23.91
CA HIS A 67 6.80 3.54 -23.05
C HIS A 67 7.94 3.86 -22.08
N ILE A 68 8.48 2.86 -21.37
CA ILE A 68 9.58 3.06 -20.42
C ILE A 68 10.82 3.62 -21.13
N ASN A 69 11.08 3.17 -22.36
CA ASN A 69 12.18 3.67 -23.19
C ASN A 69 11.87 4.99 -23.92
N SER A 70 10.65 5.51 -23.83
CA SER A 70 10.27 6.75 -24.51
C SER A 70 10.91 7.98 -23.85
N TYR A 71 11.18 9.00 -24.67
CA TYR A 71 11.77 10.27 -24.20
C TYR A 71 10.92 10.94 -23.11
N ASP A 72 9.60 10.98 -23.30
CA ASP A 72 8.68 11.63 -22.37
C ASP A 72 8.70 10.96 -20.99
N HIS A 73 8.76 9.62 -20.96
CA HIS A 73 8.85 8.88 -19.71
C HIS A 73 10.16 9.19 -18.98
N ALA A 74 11.29 9.10 -19.68
CA ALA A 74 12.61 9.39 -19.11
C ALA A 74 12.70 10.84 -18.59
N HIS A 75 12.11 11.80 -19.30
CA HIS A 75 12.10 13.20 -18.87
C HIS A 75 11.24 13.39 -17.62
N LYS A 76 10.06 12.77 -17.55
CA LYS A 76 9.17 12.84 -16.38
C LYS A 76 9.82 12.18 -15.14
N GLN A 77 10.47 11.04 -15.34
CA GLN A 77 11.23 10.35 -14.29
C GLN A 77 12.34 11.25 -13.73
N ARG A 78 13.18 11.81 -14.62
CA ARG A 78 14.28 12.70 -14.23
C ARG A 78 13.79 13.93 -13.47
N LEU A 79 12.69 14.55 -13.90
CA LEU A 79 12.11 15.71 -13.22
C LEU A 79 11.67 15.36 -11.79
N LYS A 80 11.03 14.19 -11.59
CA LYS A 80 10.62 13.71 -10.26
C LYS A 80 11.83 13.48 -9.37
N GLU A 81 12.87 12.82 -9.88
CA GLU A 81 14.12 12.57 -9.14
C GLU A 81 14.83 13.86 -8.75
N THR A 82 14.94 14.83 -9.66
CA THR A 82 15.52 16.14 -9.36
C THR A 82 14.74 16.84 -8.26
N LYS A 83 13.40 16.90 -8.37
CA LYS A 83 12.55 17.53 -7.35
C LYS A 83 12.68 16.85 -5.98
N GLN A 84 12.72 15.52 -5.97
CA GLN A 84 12.88 14.74 -4.74
C GLN A 84 14.25 15.01 -4.10
N ARG A 85 15.33 15.00 -4.88
CA ARG A 85 16.68 15.31 -4.38
C ARG A 85 16.77 16.70 -3.78
N GLU A 86 16.18 17.70 -4.43
CA GLU A 86 16.14 19.07 -3.91
C GLU A 86 15.30 19.18 -2.63
N PHE A 87 14.17 18.47 -2.57
CA PHE A 87 13.37 18.39 -1.35
C PHE A 87 14.16 17.80 -0.17
N HIS A 88 14.84 16.67 -0.37
CA HIS A 88 15.68 16.07 0.68
C HIS A 88 16.80 17.01 1.14
N ARG A 89 17.45 17.73 0.21
CA ARG A 89 18.46 18.76 0.56
C ARG A 89 17.88 19.87 1.44
N ASN A 90 16.70 20.36 1.12
CA ASN A 90 16.01 21.40 1.87
C ASN A 90 15.56 20.93 3.26
N VAL A 91 15.08 19.69 3.36
CA VAL A 91 14.71 19.10 4.65
C VAL A 91 15.95 18.95 5.53
N LEU A 92 17.04 18.38 5.02
CA LEU A 92 18.28 18.21 5.77
C LEU A 92 18.88 19.55 6.23
N SER A 93 18.85 20.57 5.38
CA SER A 93 19.36 21.90 5.75
C SER A 93 18.52 22.56 6.84
N LYS A 94 17.19 22.42 6.77
CA LYS A 94 16.27 22.88 7.81
C LYS A 94 16.51 22.17 9.15
N VAL A 95 16.56 20.84 9.15
CA VAL A 95 16.83 20.04 10.36
C VAL A 95 18.16 20.43 10.99
N LYS A 96 19.23 20.54 10.20
CA LYS A 96 20.54 20.98 10.68
C LYS A 96 20.53 22.37 11.31
N ARG A 97 19.72 23.30 10.77
CA ARG A 97 19.57 24.65 11.34
C ARG A 97 18.80 24.61 12.66
N GLU A 98 17.72 23.84 12.72
CA GLU A 98 16.91 23.65 13.92
C GLU A 98 17.73 22.97 15.03
N ASP A 99 18.46 21.91 14.73
CA ASP A 99 19.32 21.20 15.69
C ASP A 99 20.39 22.13 16.29
N ARG A 100 21.05 22.94 15.46
CA ARG A 100 21.99 23.96 15.96
C ARG A 100 21.32 25.00 16.87
N GLY A 101 20.05 25.31 16.63
CA GLY A 101 19.26 26.18 17.50
C GLY A 101 18.97 25.52 18.84
N ARG A 102 18.51 24.26 18.80
CA ARG A 102 18.20 23.45 19.99
C ARG A 102 19.44 23.22 20.86
N GLU A 103 20.58 22.92 20.25
CA GLU A 103 21.85 22.73 20.95
C GLU A 103 22.30 24.01 21.68
N LYS A 104 22.17 25.18 21.05
CA LYS A 104 22.49 26.47 21.69
C LYS A 104 21.60 26.75 22.88
N GLU A 105 20.30 26.48 22.76
CA GLU A 105 19.36 26.68 23.86
C GLU A 105 19.65 25.71 25.02
N GLN A 106 19.92 24.44 24.72
CA GLN A 106 20.33 23.46 25.73
C GLN A 106 21.59 23.89 26.48
N ARG A 107 22.61 24.40 25.77
CA ARG A 107 23.83 24.93 26.40
C ARG A 107 23.53 26.14 27.31
N ARG A 108 22.62 27.03 26.91
CA ARG A 108 22.20 28.18 27.74
C ARG A 108 21.48 27.73 29.01
N LEU A 109 20.57 26.77 28.89
CA LEU A 109 19.85 26.20 30.02
C LEU A 109 20.80 25.49 30.99
N GLN A 110 21.76 24.72 30.47
CA GLN A 110 22.80 24.08 31.27
C GLN A 110 23.63 25.11 32.05
N HIS A 111 24.10 26.16 31.38
CA HIS A 111 24.87 27.21 32.03
C HIS A 111 24.08 27.94 33.13
N LEU A 112 22.80 28.25 32.89
CA LEU A 112 21.93 28.85 33.91
C LEU A 112 21.73 27.92 35.11
N ALA A 113 21.59 26.61 34.87
CA ALA A 113 21.48 25.62 35.94
C ALA A 113 22.76 25.54 36.78
N GLU A 114 23.94 25.59 36.15
CA GLU A 114 25.24 25.66 36.84
C GLU A 114 25.36 26.89 37.73
N LEU A 115 25.01 28.08 37.21
CA LEU A 115 25.02 29.32 38.00
C LEU A 115 24.07 29.23 39.21
N ARG A 116 22.86 28.69 39.01
CA ARG A 116 21.91 28.47 40.12
C ARG A 116 22.46 27.51 41.16
N ALA A 117 23.10 26.42 40.73
CA ALA A 117 23.74 25.46 41.64
C ALA A 117 24.89 26.11 42.43
N HIS A 118 25.75 26.90 41.77
CA HIS A 118 26.84 27.62 42.43
C HIS A 118 26.33 28.62 43.49
N VAL A 119 25.29 29.40 43.16
CA VAL A 119 24.65 30.32 44.13
C VAL A 119 24.04 29.56 45.30
N ALA A 120 23.44 28.39 45.07
CA ALA A 120 22.88 27.56 46.14
C ALA A 120 23.94 26.98 47.09
N VAL A 121 25.15 26.69 46.59
CA VAL A 121 26.28 26.20 47.41
C VAL A 121 26.95 27.35 48.20
N MET A 122 26.93 28.57 47.69
CA MET A 122 27.53 29.75 48.33
C MET A 122 26.64 30.40 49.40
N ARG A 123 25.41 29.90 49.59
CA ARG A 123 24.41 30.44 50.52
C ARG A 123 24.26 29.53 51.73
#